data_AF-A0A669F0C9-F1
#
_entry.id   AF-A0A669F0C9-F1
#
_cell.length_a   1.000
_cell.length_b   1.000
_cell.length_c   1.000
_cell.angle_alpha   90.00
_cell.angle_beta   90.00
_cell.angle_gamma   90.00
#
_symmetry.space_group_name_H-M   'P 1'
#
loop_
_entity.id
_entity.type
_entity.pdbx_description
1 polymer ?
#
loop_
_entity_poly.entity_id
_entity_poly.type
_entity_poly.pdbx_seq_one_letter_code
_entity_poly.pdbx_strand_id
1 'polypeptide(L)'
;KLLAIFLKSNTCRTFGSGAVQPFKDSAFYVRSNCPFTLTHFTHNRVECDITTRRGNSGLLVQVEIIINKVRTVLQNGSILVEDKSVSFPYDPTYQHIFQYGIYTKLRSTLLPLSVTWHSVAGGIDTLKVELEQELSTDMTGLCGKYNVTGAMSSISSSGLH
;
A
#
# COMPACT_ATOMS: atom_id res chain seq x y z
N LYS A 1 -28.69 -23.25 4.95
CA LYS A 1 -27.26 -23.00 5.28
C LYS A 1 -27.01 -21.52 5.06
N LEU A 2 -27.24 -20.71 6.09
CA LEU A 2 -26.98 -19.28 6.07
C LEU A 2 -25.46 -19.11 5.88
N LEU A 3 -25.06 -18.65 4.70
CA LEU A 3 -23.67 -18.42 4.37
C LEU A 3 -23.18 -17.33 5.31
N ALA A 4 -22.38 -17.70 6.31
CA ALA A 4 -21.54 -16.75 7.01
C ALA A 4 -20.64 -16.11 5.95
N ILE A 5 -21.07 -14.97 5.42
CA ILE A 5 -20.23 -14.07 4.65
C ILE A 5 -19.23 -13.56 5.69
N PHE A 6 -18.15 -14.32 5.88
CA PHE A 6 -16.91 -13.75 6.37
C PHE A 6 -16.61 -12.62 5.40
N LEU A 7 -16.85 -11.38 5.83
CA LEU A 7 -16.41 -10.16 5.15
C LEU A 7 -14.89 -10.23 5.12
N LYS A 8 -14.32 -10.95 4.14
CA LYS A 8 -12.90 -10.86 3.84
C LYS A 8 -12.64 -9.40 3.48
N SER A 9 -11.80 -8.74 4.26
CA SER A 9 -11.40 -7.38 3.98
C SER A 9 -10.58 -7.39 2.69
N ASN A 10 -11.14 -6.92 1.57
CA ASN A 10 -10.39 -6.65 0.34
C ASN A 10 -9.55 -5.36 0.46
N THR A 11 -9.21 -4.98 1.70
CA THR A 11 -8.48 -3.77 2.03
C THR A 11 -7.27 -4.13 2.88
N CYS A 12 -6.11 -3.68 2.43
CA CYS A 12 -4.93 -3.55 3.25
C CYS A 12 -4.73 -2.06 3.56
N ARG A 13 -4.29 -1.73 4.77
CA ARG A 13 -3.92 -0.36 5.12
C ARG A 13 -2.75 -0.31 6.07
N THR A 14 -1.95 0.73 5.94
CA THR A 14 -0.99 1.12 6.96
C THR A 14 -1.25 2.56 7.38
N PHE A 15 -1.21 2.84 8.68
CA PHE A 15 -1.62 4.13 9.23
C PHE A 15 -0.87 4.49 10.51
N GLY A 16 -0.93 5.76 10.88
CA GLY A 16 -0.21 6.31 12.03
C GLY A 16 1.29 6.02 11.91
N SER A 17 1.93 5.68 13.03
CA SER A 17 3.38 5.48 13.11
C SER A 17 3.89 4.08 12.77
N GLY A 18 3.04 3.17 12.28
CA GLY A 18 3.45 1.80 11.98
C GLY A 18 2.37 0.73 12.02
N ALA A 19 1.11 1.07 12.26
CA ALA A 19 0.04 0.07 12.26
C ALA A 19 -0.16 -0.46 10.84
N VAL A 20 -0.32 -1.77 10.70
CA VAL A 20 -0.60 -2.47 9.44
C VAL A 20 -1.78 -3.39 9.65
N GLN A 21 -2.80 -3.24 8.81
CA GLN A 21 -3.92 -4.15 8.67
C GLN A 21 -3.78 -4.83 7.31
N PRO A 22 -3.34 -6.08 7.24
CA PRO A 22 -3.24 -6.81 5.97
C PRO A 22 -4.62 -7.15 5.40
N PHE A 23 -4.66 -7.64 4.15
CA PHE A 23 -5.90 -8.12 3.51
C PHE A 23 -6.54 -9.28 4.29
N LYS A 24 -5.68 -10.15 4.83
CA LYS A 24 -6.07 -11.30 5.63
C LYS A 24 -5.18 -11.32 6.87
N ASP A 25 -5.72 -11.78 7.99
CA ASP A 25 -5.05 -11.85 9.30
C ASP A 25 -5.21 -10.59 10.16
N SER A 26 -4.73 -10.68 11.39
CA SER A 26 -4.84 -9.62 12.39
C SER A 26 -3.90 -8.46 12.11
N ALA A 27 -4.27 -7.27 12.56
CA ALA A 27 -3.39 -6.12 12.51
C ALA A 27 -2.13 -6.34 13.35
N PHE A 28 -1.02 -5.74 12.92
CA PHE A 28 0.25 -5.72 13.63
C PHE A 28 0.91 -4.35 13.51
N TYR A 29 2.07 -4.18 14.16
CA TYR A 29 2.79 -2.91 14.21
C TYR A 29 4.23 -3.09 13.74
N VAL A 30 4.68 -2.26 12.80
CA VAL A 30 6.05 -2.22 12.28
C VAL A 30 6.64 -0.85 12.51
N ARG A 31 7.68 -0.77 13.35
CA ARG A 31 8.42 0.47 13.62
C ARG A 31 9.81 0.40 13.03
N SER A 32 9.98 0.96 11.86
CA SER A 32 11.27 1.07 11.19
C SER A 32 11.22 2.14 10.10
N ASN A 33 12.38 2.70 9.80
CA ASN A 33 12.58 3.67 8.71
C ASN A 33 13.15 3.03 7.44
N CYS A 34 13.36 1.70 7.45
CA CYS A 34 13.74 0.98 6.25
C CYS A 34 12.58 0.98 5.25
N PRO A 35 12.86 0.90 3.93
CA PRO A 35 11.86 0.54 2.95
C PRO A 35 11.27 -0.84 3.22
N PHE A 36 9.96 -0.99 3.05
CA PHE A 36 9.25 -2.27 3.10
C PHE A 36 8.31 -2.40 1.91
N THR A 37 8.30 -3.58 1.29
CA THR A 37 7.25 -3.99 0.37
C THR A 37 5.95 -4.13 1.15
N LEU A 38 5.03 -3.20 0.92
CA LEU A 38 3.68 -3.25 1.48
C LEU A 38 2.90 -4.37 0.81
N THR A 39 2.92 -4.43 -0.52
CA THR A 39 2.37 -5.58 -1.25
C THR A 39 3.06 -5.73 -2.60
N HIS A 40 3.29 -6.98 -2.99
CA HIS A 40 3.74 -7.35 -4.33
C HIS A 40 2.90 -8.52 -4.83
N PHE A 41 2.44 -8.45 -6.08
CA PHE A 41 1.74 -9.54 -6.74
C PHE A 41 1.72 -9.38 -8.26
N THR A 42 1.41 -10.48 -8.95
CA THR A 42 1.15 -10.48 -10.39
C THR A 42 -0.26 -10.98 -10.68
N HIS A 43 -0.98 -10.29 -11.56
CA HIS A 43 -2.30 -10.72 -12.02
C HIS A 43 -2.43 -10.50 -13.53
N ASN A 44 -2.82 -11.53 -14.28
CA ASN A 44 -2.92 -11.49 -15.75
C ASN A 44 -1.65 -10.92 -16.43
N ARG A 45 -0.47 -11.32 -15.94
CA ARG A 45 0.86 -10.84 -16.40
C ARG A 45 1.15 -9.35 -16.14
N VAL A 46 0.28 -8.68 -15.40
CA VAL A 46 0.50 -7.32 -14.92
C VAL A 46 1.00 -7.39 -13.48
N GLU A 47 2.19 -6.85 -13.27
CA GLU A 47 2.82 -6.75 -11.96
C GLU A 47 2.35 -5.49 -11.22
N CYS A 48 2.18 -5.64 -9.91
CA CYS A 48 1.98 -4.55 -8.96
C CYS A 48 3.01 -4.69 -7.84
N ASP A 49 3.78 -3.64 -7.60
CA ASP A 49 4.64 -3.50 -6.42
C ASP A 49 4.34 -2.18 -5.71
N ILE A 50 4.17 -2.24 -4.39
CA ILE A 50 3.99 -1.05 -3.57
C ILE A 50 5.00 -1.11 -2.44
N THR A 51 5.96 -0.19 -2.46
CA THR A 51 7.00 -0.06 -1.45
C THR A 51 6.80 1.21 -0.64
N THR A 52 7.02 1.12 0.66
CA THR A 52 6.77 2.20 1.62
C THR A 52 8.00 2.47 2.48
N ARG A 53 8.26 3.73 2.80
CA ARG A 53 9.33 4.11 3.73
C ARG A 53 8.82 5.16 4.71
N ARG A 54 9.03 4.91 6.00
CA ARG A 54 8.71 5.85 7.08
C ARG A 54 9.92 6.72 7.43
N GLY A 55 9.64 7.93 7.89
CA GLY A 55 10.63 8.81 8.49
C GLY A 55 10.64 8.69 10.02
N ASN A 56 11.53 9.44 10.68
CA ASN A 56 11.63 9.47 12.14
C ASN A 56 10.34 9.89 12.86
N SER A 57 9.45 10.64 12.19
CA SER A 57 8.12 11.01 12.71
C SER A 57 7.15 9.82 12.78
N GLY A 58 7.52 8.69 12.19
CA GLY A 58 6.64 7.56 11.98
C GLY A 58 5.73 7.71 10.76
N LEU A 59 5.60 8.90 10.15
CA LEU A 59 4.81 9.09 8.92
C LEU A 59 5.52 8.47 7.71
N LEU A 60 4.73 8.10 6.70
CA LEU A 60 5.27 7.70 5.40
C LEU A 60 5.84 8.93 4.69
N VAL A 61 7.13 8.90 4.40
CA VAL A 61 7.83 10.00 3.70
C VAL A 61 8.02 9.68 2.22
N GLN A 62 7.89 8.41 1.86
CA GLN A 62 7.97 7.94 0.48
C GLN A 62 7.08 6.71 0.28
N VAL A 63 6.30 6.73 -0.79
CA VAL A 63 5.56 5.58 -1.28
C VAL A 63 5.88 5.45 -2.76
N GLU A 64 6.27 4.26 -3.19
CA GLU A 64 6.50 3.93 -4.58
C GLU A 64 5.46 2.90 -5.01
N ILE A 65 4.74 3.20 -6.09
CA ILE A 65 3.67 2.38 -6.66
C ILE A 65 4.07 2.09 -8.09
N ILE A 66 4.35 0.82 -8.38
CA ILE A 66 4.69 0.37 -9.72
C ILE A 66 3.56 -0.53 -10.20
N ILE A 67 2.87 -0.12 -11.27
CA ILE A 67 1.81 -0.91 -11.91
C ILE A 67 2.12 -0.98 -13.38
N ASN A 68 2.29 -2.20 -13.90
CA ASN A 68 2.66 -2.43 -15.30
C ASN A 68 3.89 -1.60 -15.74
N LYS A 69 4.95 -1.61 -14.91
CA LYS A 69 6.20 -0.83 -15.11
C LYS A 69 6.06 0.68 -15.05
N VAL A 70 4.85 1.23 -14.89
CA VAL A 70 4.64 2.66 -14.66
C VAL A 70 4.87 2.96 -13.19
N ARG A 71 5.89 3.77 -12.92
CA ARG A 71 6.35 4.16 -11.59
C ARG A 71 5.71 5.47 -11.15
N THR A 72 5.01 5.41 -10.04
CA THR A 72 4.39 6.55 -9.37
C THR A 72 4.97 6.69 -7.96
N VAL A 73 5.56 7.85 -7.65
CA VAL A 73 6.17 8.15 -6.36
C VAL A 73 5.41 9.25 -5.65
N LEU A 74 5.06 8.99 -4.39
CA LEU A 74 4.53 9.96 -3.46
C LEU A 74 5.67 10.39 -2.53
N GLN A 75 6.10 11.64 -2.61
CA GLN A 75 7.20 12.14 -1.77
C GLN A 75 7.09 13.65 -1.60
N ASN A 76 7.31 14.13 -0.37
CA ASN A 76 7.32 15.57 -0.05
C ASN A 76 6.07 16.33 -0.55
N GLY A 77 4.89 15.71 -0.44
CA GLY A 77 3.62 16.27 -0.90
C GLY A 77 3.45 16.31 -2.43
N SER A 78 4.44 15.86 -3.19
CA SER A 78 4.39 15.75 -4.65
C SER A 78 4.03 14.34 -5.09
N ILE A 79 3.42 14.26 -6.27
CA ILE A 79 3.16 13.02 -7.00
C ILE A 79 3.99 13.08 -8.27
N LEU A 80 4.89 12.13 -8.42
CA LEU A 80 5.75 11.99 -9.60
C LEU A 80 5.33 10.73 -10.35
N VAL A 81 5.00 10.84 -11.62
CA VAL A 81 4.74 9.69 -12.50
C VAL A 81 5.83 9.69 -13.56
N GLU A 82 6.60 8.61 -13.66
CA GLU A 82 7.79 8.54 -14.53
C GLU A 82 8.71 9.77 -14.32
N ASP A 83 8.97 10.09 -13.05
CA ASP A 83 9.79 11.21 -12.58
C ASP A 83 9.30 12.61 -12.97
N LYS A 84 8.07 12.72 -13.50
CA LYS A 84 7.42 13.99 -13.83
C LYS A 84 6.34 14.33 -12.81
N SER A 85 6.37 15.56 -12.30
CA SER A 85 5.31 16.06 -11.42
C SER A 85 3.99 16.16 -12.19
N VAL A 86 2.89 15.72 -11.56
CA VAL A 86 1.55 15.74 -12.15
C VAL A 86 0.59 16.59 -11.31
N SER A 87 -0.35 17.24 -12.00
CA SER A 87 -1.49 17.93 -11.38
C SER A 87 -2.75 17.08 -11.47
N PHE A 88 -3.72 17.32 -10.60
CA PHE A 88 -5.01 16.65 -10.65
C PHE A 88 -5.99 17.31 -11.64
N PRO A 89 -6.91 16.52 -12.23
CA PRO A 89 -6.84 15.06 -12.35
C PRO A 89 -5.69 14.66 -13.29
N TYR A 90 -5.07 13.52 -13.03
CA TYR A 90 -4.10 12.91 -13.92
C TYR A 90 -4.69 11.61 -14.46
N ASP A 91 -5.00 11.58 -15.77
CA ASP A 91 -5.74 10.49 -16.40
C ASP A 91 -5.07 9.96 -17.68
N PRO A 92 -3.81 9.48 -17.62
CA PRO A 92 -3.25 8.67 -18.69
C PRO A 92 -3.95 7.31 -18.79
N THR A 93 -3.73 6.62 -19.91
CA THR A 93 -4.42 5.38 -20.32
C THR A 93 -4.58 4.31 -19.22
N TYR A 94 -3.62 4.18 -18.28
CA TYR A 94 -3.57 3.08 -17.32
C TYR A 94 -3.75 3.44 -15.85
N GLN A 95 -3.69 4.73 -15.50
CA GLN A 95 -3.74 5.19 -14.12
C GLN A 95 -4.57 6.46 -14.05
N HIS A 96 -5.58 6.48 -13.18
CA HIS A 96 -6.35 7.68 -12.93
C HIS A 96 -6.10 8.15 -11.49
N ILE A 97 -5.54 9.35 -11.32
CA ILE A 97 -5.24 9.95 -10.02
C ILE A 97 -6.11 11.19 -9.81
N PHE A 98 -6.91 11.18 -8.75
CA PHE A 98 -7.92 12.21 -8.49
C PHE A 98 -8.15 12.44 -6.98
N GLN A 99 -8.77 13.58 -6.65
CA GLN A 99 -9.19 13.90 -5.28
C GLN A 99 -10.42 13.08 -4.89
N TYR A 100 -10.40 12.48 -3.71
CA TYR A 100 -11.47 11.66 -3.15
C TYR A 100 -11.75 12.11 -1.71
N GLY A 101 -12.56 13.16 -1.56
CA GLY A 101 -12.76 13.83 -0.28
C GLY A 101 -11.46 14.46 0.24
N ILE A 102 -11.06 14.11 1.47
CA ILE A 102 -9.76 14.52 2.04
C ILE A 102 -8.58 13.66 1.54
N TYR A 103 -8.85 12.61 0.77
CA TYR A 103 -7.85 11.68 0.28
C TYR A 103 -7.48 11.97 -1.17
N THR A 104 -6.34 11.47 -1.60
CA THR A 104 -6.03 11.28 -3.02
C THR A 104 -6.11 9.79 -3.35
N LYS A 105 -6.66 9.48 -4.53
CA LYS A 105 -6.85 8.10 -4.98
C LYS A 105 -6.24 7.90 -6.36
N LEU A 106 -5.43 6.84 -6.49
CA LEU A 106 -4.98 6.26 -7.74
C LEU A 106 -5.83 5.02 -8.02
N ARG A 107 -6.48 4.98 -9.18
CA ARG A 107 -7.19 3.81 -9.69
C ARG A 107 -6.45 3.25 -10.89
N SER A 108 -6.18 1.94 -10.87
CA SER A 108 -5.64 1.25 -12.04
C SER A 108 -6.78 0.86 -12.98
N THR A 109 -6.58 1.01 -14.29
CA THR A 109 -7.49 0.44 -15.30
C THR A 109 -7.04 -0.94 -15.76
N LEU A 110 -5.80 -1.34 -15.44
CA LEU A 110 -5.22 -2.64 -15.80
C LEU A 110 -5.42 -3.71 -14.73
N LEU A 111 -5.50 -3.29 -13.47
CA LEU A 111 -5.71 -4.16 -12.32
C LEU A 111 -6.95 -3.70 -11.57
N PRO A 112 -7.75 -4.62 -11.00
CA PRO A 112 -8.90 -4.28 -10.18
C PRO A 112 -8.43 -3.87 -8.78
N LEU A 113 -7.61 -2.80 -8.72
CA LEU A 113 -7.01 -2.28 -7.52
C LEU A 113 -7.06 -0.74 -7.50
N SER A 114 -7.09 -0.19 -6.30
CA SER A 114 -6.84 1.22 -6.09
C SER A 114 -5.96 1.46 -4.86
N VAL A 115 -5.21 2.56 -4.92
CA VAL A 115 -4.35 3.03 -3.83
C VAL A 115 -4.86 4.39 -3.40
N THR A 116 -5.22 4.53 -2.12
CA THR A 116 -5.77 5.76 -1.54
C THR A 116 -4.89 6.22 -0.39
N TRP A 117 -4.54 7.49 -0.33
CA TRP A 117 -3.72 8.02 0.75
C TRP A 117 -4.23 9.36 1.30
N HIS A 118 -3.87 9.61 2.55
CA HIS A 118 -4.12 10.86 3.25
C HIS A 118 -2.80 11.51 3.64
N SER A 119 -2.53 12.66 3.06
CA SER A 119 -1.36 13.48 3.37
C SER A 119 -1.66 14.42 4.54
N VAL A 120 -0.71 14.54 5.45
CA VAL A 120 -0.71 15.51 6.56
C VAL A 120 0.59 16.32 6.53
N ALA A 121 0.71 17.32 7.40
CA ALA A 121 1.97 18.03 7.54
C ALA A 121 3.11 17.05 7.90
N GLY A 122 4.14 16.99 7.07
CA GLY A 122 5.32 16.15 7.27
C GLY A 122 5.27 14.74 6.65
N GLY A 123 4.18 14.31 6.02
CA GLY A 123 4.14 13.03 5.31
C GLY A 123 2.74 12.49 5.04
N ILE A 124 2.66 11.19 4.79
CA ILE A 124 1.40 10.46 4.61
C ILE A 124 1.08 9.72 5.92
N ASP A 125 -0.08 10.02 6.49
CA ASP A 125 -0.55 9.37 7.71
C ASP A 125 -1.15 7.99 7.41
N THR A 126 -1.95 7.90 6.35
CA THR A 126 -2.68 6.68 5.99
C THR A 126 -2.46 6.34 4.52
N LEU A 127 -2.15 5.08 4.23
CA LEU A 127 -2.11 4.49 2.91
C LEU A 127 -2.98 3.23 2.89
N LYS A 128 -3.87 3.13 1.91
CA LYS A 128 -4.86 2.06 1.77
C LYS A 128 -4.79 1.46 0.37
N VAL A 129 -4.71 0.14 0.28
CA VAL A 129 -4.79 -0.63 -0.96
C VAL A 129 -6.11 -1.39 -0.95
N GLU A 130 -6.95 -1.16 -1.95
CA GLU A 130 -8.25 -1.83 -2.12
C GLU A 130 -8.22 -2.71 -3.35
N LEU A 131 -8.73 -3.94 -3.22
CA LEU A 131 -8.95 -4.85 -4.33
C LEU A 131 -10.46 -4.89 -4.64
N GLU A 132 -10.83 -4.71 -5.91
CA GLU A 132 -12.24 -4.80 -6.33
C GLU A 132 -12.70 -6.27 -6.42
N GLN A 133 -11.77 -7.22 -6.48
CA GLN A 133 -12.02 -8.66 -6.46
C GLN A 133 -10.90 -9.40 -5.71
N GLU A 134 -11.14 -10.66 -5.31
CA GLU A 134 -10.05 -11.50 -4.79
C GLU A 134 -8.99 -11.69 -5.87
N LEU A 135 -7.82 -11.10 -5.66
CA LEU A 135 -6.64 -11.28 -6.50
C LEU A 135 -5.83 -12.49 -6.00
N SER A 136 -4.84 -12.88 -6.80
CA SER A 136 -4.04 -14.10 -6.68
C SER A 136 -3.58 -14.44 -5.24
N THR A 137 -3.40 -15.73 -4.96
CA THR A 137 -2.94 -16.24 -3.66
C THR A 137 -1.46 -15.98 -3.36
N ASP A 138 -0.70 -15.45 -4.31
CA ASP A 138 0.75 -15.23 -4.25
C ASP A 138 1.16 -13.82 -3.76
N MET A 139 0.23 -13.07 -3.17
CA MET A 139 0.56 -11.76 -2.58
C MET A 139 1.63 -11.88 -1.50
N THR A 140 2.72 -11.16 -1.67
CA THR A 140 3.81 -11.04 -0.69
C THR A 140 3.86 -9.62 -0.10
N GLY A 141 4.74 -9.42 0.88
CA GLY A 141 4.88 -8.16 1.62
C GLY A 141 3.98 -8.08 2.85
N LEU A 142 3.94 -6.91 3.47
CA LEU A 142 3.23 -6.70 4.74
C LEU A 142 1.71 -6.92 4.66
N CYS A 143 1.11 -6.77 3.48
CA CYS A 143 -0.30 -7.05 3.21
C CYS A 143 -0.59 -8.51 2.82
N GLY A 144 0.45 -9.29 2.51
CA GLY A 144 0.33 -10.68 2.07
C GLY A 144 -0.08 -11.62 3.20
N LYS A 145 -0.42 -12.86 2.86
CA LYS A 145 -0.76 -13.89 3.86
C LYS A 145 0.50 -14.26 4.62
N TYR A 146 0.50 -14.02 5.93
CA TYR A 146 1.51 -14.60 6.80
C TYR A 146 1.13 -16.06 7.04
N ASN A 147 1.74 -16.99 6.30
CA ASN A 147 1.80 -18.38 6.73
C ASN A 147 2.77 -18.50 7.93
N VAL A 148 2.48 -17.80 9.02
CA VAL A 148 3.17 -17.99 10.29
C VAL A 148 2.36 -19.02 11.06
N THR A 149 2.62 -20.30 10.80
CA THR A 149 2.38 -21.34 11.80
C THR A 149 3.26 -21.02 13.01
N GLY A 150 2.69 -20.34 14.00
CA GLY A 150 3.20 -20.24 15.37
C GLY A 150 4.48 -19.43 15.57
N ALA A 151 4.35 -18.12 15.76
CA ALA A 151 5.11 -17.36 16.77
C ALA A 151 4.60 -15.93 16.82
N MET A 152 4.01 -15.54 17.95
CA MET A 152 4.02 -14.16 18.41
C MET A 152 5.49 -13.73 18.51
N SER A 153 6.02 -13.12 17.45
CA SER A 153 7.33 -12.48 17.48
C SER A 153 7.11 -11.00 17.23
N SER A 154 7.20 -10.23 18.30
CA SER A 154 7.58 -8.83 18.21
C SER A 154 8.91 -8.77 17.45
N ILE A 155 8.86 -8.35 16.18
CA ILE A 155 10.08 -8.08 15.41
C ILE A 155 10.68 -6.78 15.96
N SER A 156 11.49 -6.91 17.00
CA SER A 156 12.46 -5.90 17.39
C SER A 156 13.76 -6.20 16.67
N SER A 157 14.03 -5.52 15.56
CA SER A 157 15.38 -5.56 14.97
C SER A 157 16.27 -4.56 15.71
N SER A 158 16.95 -5.04 16.75
CA SER A 158 18.17 -4.43 17.27
C SER A 158 19.24 -4.50 16.18
N GLY A 159 19.60 -3.35 15.63
CA GLY A 159 20.69 -3.23 14.67
C GLY A 159 22.02 -3.61 15.34
N LEU A 160 22.73 -4.55 14.71
CA LEU A 160 24.17 -4.67 14.81
C LEU A 160 24.77 -3.58 13.91
N HIS A 161 25.39 -2.58 14.53
CA HIS A 161 26.62 -1.97 14.05
C HIS A 161 27.39 -1.32 15.21
#